data_AF-A0A1R1Y610-F1
#
_entry.id   AF-A0A1R1Y610-F1
#
_cell.length_a   1.000
_cell.length_b   1.000
_cell.length_c   1.000
_cell.angle_alpha   90.00
_cell.angle_beta   90.00
_cell.angle_gamma   90.00
#
_symmetry.space_group_name_H-M   'P 1'
#
loop_
_entity.id
_entity.type
_entity.pdbx_description
1 polymer ?
#
loop_
_entity_poly.entity_id
_entity_poly.type
_entity_poly.pdbx_seq_one_letter_code
_entity_poly.pdbx_strand_id
1 'polypeptide(L)'
;MPEENVPNPPEEQVVKETPVIVETANLKLVHYPVKTDTRRYCKYCFDVSRVKKSTTGQCAECNVPLCAYGCFKQWHDSSKFKV
;
A
#
# COMPACT_ATOMS: atom_id res chain seq x y z
N MET A 1 22.69 49.07 -37.87
CA MET A 1 21.80 48.97 -36.70
C MET A 1 22.62 48.30 -35.60
N PRO A 2 22.91 49.00 -34.48
CA PRO A 2 23.78 48.50 -33.43
C PRO A 2 23.02 47.79 -32.31
N GLU A 3 23.65 46.73 -31.80
CA GLU A 3 23.71 46.26 -30.42
C GLU A 3 22.41 46.21 -29.60
N GLU A 4 21.75 45.04 -29.61
CA GLU A 4 20.86 44.64 -28.52
C GLU A 4 21.70 44.10 -27.36
N ASN A 5 21.95 45.01 -26.42
CA ASN A 5 22.45 44.76 -25.09
C ASN A 5 21.27 44.29 -24.22
N VAL A 6 21.16 42.99 -23.94
CA VAL A 6 20.17 42.48 -22.98
C VAL A 6 20.88 42.20 -21.65
N PRO A 7 20.63 43.02 -20.61
CA PRO A 7 21.19 42.81 -19.29
C PRO A 7 20.52 41.63 -18.57
N ASN A 8 21.38 40.90 -17.87
CA ASN A 8 21.11 39.77 -16.98
C ASN A 8 20.12 40.15 -15.85
N PRO A 9 19.09 39.34 -15.52
CA PRO A 9 18.40 39.45 -14.24
C PRO A 9 19.03 38.55 -13.16
N PRO A 10 18.81 38.91 -11.87
CA PRO A 10 19.75 38.67 -10.79
C PRO A 10 19.53 37.34 -10.05
N GLU A 11 20.54 37.00 -9.26
CA GLU A 11 20.57 35.93 -8.26
C GLU A 11 19.29 35.84 -7.43
N GLU A 12 18.57 34.73 -7.52
CA GLU A 12 17.47 34.41 -6.59
C GLU A 12 17.77 33.09 -5.86
N GLN A 13 18.52 33.27 -4.78
CA GLN A 13 18.28 32.68 -3.46
C GLN A 13 18.05 31.16 -3.38
N VAL A 14 19.14 30.48 -3.01
CA VAL A 14 19.15 29.15 -2.40
C VAL A 14 18.25 29.15 -1.16
N VAL A 15 17.02 28.65 -1.28
CA VAL A 15 16.21 28.26 -0.12
C VAL A 15 16.45 26.78 0.15
N LYS A 16 17.29 26.51 1.14
CA LYS A 16 17.43 25.19 1.75
C LYS A 16 16.17 24.92 2.56
N GLU A 17 15.15 24.39 1.91
CA GLU A 17 13.96 23.89 2.61
C GLU A 17 14.28 22.48 3.11
N THR A 18 14.64 22.39 4.39
CA THR A 18 14.66 21.12 5.13
C THR A 18 13.28 20.47 5.03
N PRO A 19 13.14 19.23 4.53
CA PRO A 19 11.85 18.57 4.51
C PRO A 19 11.37 18.36 5.95
N VAL A 20 10.28 19.04 6.28
CA VAL A 20 9.52 18.93 7.52
C VAL A 20 9.07 17.48 7.68
N ILE A 21 9.55 16.82 8.74
CA ILE A 21 9.10 15.46 9.11
C ILE A 21 7.68 15.61 9.67
N VAL A 22 6.67 15.42 8.82
CA VAL A 22 5.26 15.38 9.24
C VAL A 22 4.96 13.96 9.73
N GLU A 23 5.22 13.72 11.02
CA GLU A 23 4.66 12.58 11.75
C GLU A 23 3.17 12.83 12.01
N THR A 24 2.29 12.30 11.16
CA THR A 24 1.01 11.66 11.55
C THR A 24 0.30 11.11 10.30
N ALA A 25 0.89 10.07 9.71
CA ALA A 25 0.12 9.25 8.77
C ALA A 25 -0.83 8.36 9.61
N ASN A 26 -2.11 8.68 9.57
CA ASN A 26 -3.19 7.75 9.84
C ASN A 26 -3.09 6.63 8.79
N LEU A 27 -2.12 5.72 8.95
CA LEU A 27 -1.90 4.57 8.10
C LEU A 27 -3.11 3.65 8.29
N LYS A 28 -4.18 3.93 7.56
CA LYS A 28 -5.13 2.89 7.19
C LYS A 28 -4.26 1.88 6.45
N LEU A 29 -3.90 0.78 7.11
CA LEU A 29 -3.29 -0.36 6.44
C LEU A 29 -4.27 -0.77 5.35
N VAL A 30 -3.99 -0.35 4.12
CA VAL A 30 -4.82 -0.67 2.97
C VAL A 30 -4.51 -2.12 2.66
N HIS A 31 -5.28 -3.02 3.24
CA HIS A 31 -5.20 -4.41 2.85
C HIS A 31 -5.78 -4.56 1.44
N TYR A 32 -4.96 -5.03 0.49
CA TYR A 32 -5.41 -5.40 -0.85
C TYR A 32 -4.98 -6.81 -1.24
N PRO A 33 -5.78 -7.52 -2.05
CA PRO A 33 -5.42 -8.83 -2.56
C PRO A 33 -4.43 -8.70 -3.73
N VAL A 34 -3.31 -9.39 -3.64
CA VAL A 34 -2.35 -9.59 -4.75
C VAL A 34 -2.46 -11.01 -5.28
N LYS A 35 -2.24 -11.15 -6.58
CA LYS A 35 -2.13 -12.45 -7.23
C LYS A 35 -0.68 -12.93 -7.15
N THR A 36 -0.49 -14.19 -6.77
CA THR A 36 0.81 -14.86 -6.76
C THR A 36 0.81 -16.01 -7.75
N ASP A 37 1.95 -16.24 -8.41
CA ASP A 37 2.17 -17.40 -9.28
C ASP A 37 2.08 -18.73 -8.51
N THR A 38 2.39 -18.73 -7.22
CA THR A 38 2.25 -19.91 -6.36
C THR A 38 0.82 -20.06 -5.88
N ARG A 39 0.21 -21.23 -6.13
CA ARG A 39 -1.07 -21.62 -5.50
C ARG A 39 -0.82 -22.04 -4.06
N ARG A 40 -1.51 -21.38 -3.12
CA ARG A 40 -1.53 -21.73 -1.70
C ARG A 40 -2.94 -22.07 -1.25
N TYR A 41 -3.11 -22.53 -0.02
CA TYR A 41 -4.44 -22.77 0.56
C TYR A 41 -4.95 -21.53 1.27
N CYS A 42 -6.23 -21.21 1.08
CA CYS A 42 -6.88 -20.11 1.78
C CYS A 42 -6.88 -20.39 3.29
N LYS A 43 -6.21 -19.52 4.04
CA LYS A 43 -6.06 -19.65 5.49
C LYS A 43 -7.42 -19.55 6.19
N TYR A 44 -8.26 -18.61 5.78
CA TYR A 44 -9.61 -18.44 6.32
C TYR A 44 -10.51 -19.67 6.11
N CYS A 45 -10.52 -20.25 4.90
CA CYS A 45 -11.30 -21.47 4.64
C CYS A 45 -10.82 -22.66 5.46
N PHE A 46 -9.50 -22.74 5.67
CA PHE A 46 -8.91 -23.78 6.49
C PHE A 46 -9.25 -23.59 7.97
N ASP A 47 -9.24 -22.36 8.48
CA ASP A 47 -9.51 -22.10 9.90
C ASP A 47 -11.02 -22.22 10.23
N VAL A 48 -11.91 -21.69 9.37
CA VAL A 48 -13.36 -21.68 9.61
C VAL A 48 -14.05 -22.99 9.25
N SER A 49 -13.69 -23.57 8.10
CA SER A 49 -14.40 -24.74 7.54
C SER A 49 -13.53 -25.99 7.46
N ARG A 50 -12.25 -25.93 7.87
CA ARG A 50 -11.27 -27.02 7.68
C ARG A 50 -11.12 -27.45 6.21
N VAL A 51 -11.48 -26.58 5.27
CA VAL A 51 -11.43 -26.85 3.82
C VAL A 51 -10.11 -26.33 3.24
N LYS A 52 -9.38 -27.21 2.55
CA LYS A 52 -8.17 -26.85 1.77
C LYS A 52 -8.54 -26.25 0.42
N LYS A 53 -9.08 -25.03 0.41
CA LYS A 53 -9.42 -24.31 -0.83
C LYS A 53 -8.16 -23.70 -1.43
N SER A 54 -7.78 -24.10 -2.64
CA SER A 54 -6.66 -23.50 -3.35
C SER A 54 -6.98 -22.06 -3.78
N THR A 55 -5.99 -21.18 -3.67
CA THR A 55 -6.09 -19.79 -4.08
C THR A 55 -4.74 -19.27 -4.55
N THR A 56 -4.77 -18.38 -5.53
CA THR A 56 -3.62 -17.58 -5.98
C THR A 56 -3.66 -16.16 -5.41
N GLY A 57 -4.65 -15.85 -4.57
CA GLY A 57 -4.76 -14.56 -3.91
C GLY A 57 -4.11 -14.60 -2.53
N GLN A 58 -3.31 -13.58 -2.20
CA GLN A 58 -2.87 -13.32 -0.83
C GLN A 58 -2.99 -11.83 -0.51
N CYS A 59 -3.08 -11.47 0.77
CA CYS A 59 -2.97 -10.07 1.18
C CYS A 59 -1.53 -9.58 1.05
N ALA A 60 -1.29 -8.43 0.42
CA ALA A 60 0.05 -7.85 0.32
C ALA A 60 0.64 -7.50 1.69
N GLU A 61 -0.19 -6.94 2.57
CA GLU A 61 0.25 -6.47 3.89
C GLU A 61 0.42 -7.63 4.88
N CYS A 62 -0.53 -8.58 4.92
CA CYS A 62 -0.50 -9.67 5.89
C CYS A 62 0.26 -10.91 5.39
N ASN A 63 0.58 -11.00 4.10
CA ASN A 63 1.14 -12.20 3.47
C ASN A 63 0.30 -13.48 3.70
N VAL A 64 -1.01 -13.32 3.93
CA VAL A 64 -1.93 -14.43 4.18
C VAL A 64 -2.63 -14.82 2.88
N PRO A 65 -2.56 -16.11 2.45
CA PRO A 65 -3.30 -16.59 1.30
C PRO A 65 -4.81 -16.60 1.59
N LEU A 66 -5.58 -15.86 0.80
CA LEU A 66 -7.01 -15.63 1.00
C LEU A 66 -7.74 -15.60 -0.35
N CYS A 67 -8.94 -16.17 -0.39
CA CYS A 67 -9.78 -16.04 -1.58
C CYS A 67 -10.21 -14.58 -1.81
N ALA A 68 -10.05 -14.09 -3.05
CA ALA A 68 -10.15 -12.68 -3.44
C ALA A 68 -11.48 -11.96 -3.13
N TYR A 69 -12.60 -12.67 -2.97
CA TYR A 69 -13.93 -12.03 -2.89
C TYR A 69 -14.68 -12.21 -1.56
N GLY A 70 -14.42 -13.27 -0.80
CA GLY A 70 -15.19 -13.57 0.42
C GLY A 70 -14.34 -13.65 1.67
N CYS A 71 -13.27 -14.44 1.59
CA CYS A 71 -12.35 -14.67 2.70
C CYS A 71 -11.49 -13.45 2.99
N PHE A 72 -11.08 -12.72 1.94
CA PHE A 72 -10.31 -11.49 2.08
C PHE A 72 -11.06 -10.45 2.91
N LYS A 73 -12.31 -10.14 2.54
CA LYS A 73 -13.13 -9.21 3.31
C LYS A 73 -13.31 -9.71 4.73
N GLN A 74 -13.75 -10.95 4.95
CA GLN A 74 -13.98 -11.45 6.31
C GLN A 74 -12.73 -11.43 7.19
N TRP A 75 -11.56 -11.77 6.63
CA TRP A 75 -10.29 -11.73 7.36
C TRP A 75 -9.95 -10.31 7.84
N HIS A 76 -10.13 -9.29 6.98
CA HIS A 76 -9.80 -7.91 7.31
C HIS A 76 -10.93 -7.14 8.01
N ASP A 77 -12.19 -7.52 7.81
CA ASP A 77 -13.39 -6.98 8.46
C ASP A 77 -13.49 -7.44 9.92
N SER A 78 -12.91 -8.62 10.24
CA SER A 78 -12.76 -9.13 11.62
C SER A 78 -11.81 -8.28 12.49
N SER A 79 -11.16 -7.25 11.93
CA SER A 79 -10.34 -6.26 12.67
C SER A 79 -11.17 -5.29 13.53
N LYS A 80 -12.37 -5.70 13.97
CA LYS A 80 -13.06 -5.12 15.12
C LYS A 80 -12.46 -5.58 16.46
N PHE A 81 -11.46 -6.47 16.47
CA PHE A 81 -10.70 -6.79 17.66
C PHE A 81 -9.35 -6.06 17.63
N LYS A 82 -9.37 -4.82 18.12
CA LYS A 82 -8.21 -4.22 18.79
C LYS A 82 -7.80 -5.17 19.92
N VAL A 83 -6.53 -5.57 19.95
CA VAL A 83 -5.85 -6.02 21.17
C VAL A 83 -4.87 -4.92 21.53
#